data_AF-A0A516P3M7-F1
#
_entry.id   AF-A0A516P3M7-F1
#
_cell.length_a   1.000
_cell.length_b   1.000
_cell.length_c   1.000
_cell.angle_alpha   90.00
_cell.angle_beta   90.00
_cell.angle_gamma   90.00
#
_symmetry.space_group_name_H-M   'P 1'
#
loop_
_entity.id
_entity.type
_entity.pdbx_description
1 polymer ?
#
loop_
_entity_poly.entity_id
_entity_poly.type
_entity_poly.pdbx_seq_one_letter_code
_entity_poly.pdbx_strand_id
1 'polypeptide(L)'
;MAGGNITRIVGGKNLIETEEWTVFTDKFTAYAGKGSHFTADKGTVFGNPIEPPPVGNYFIKGWWTDKKDRTIKEALIGQKVKFHIQMDKTKVPKNSKITVNLMDWDGFLNPDDPIKLYSSDKNPATNKYEEVNELFTDSNGKASLLITLTDELVKYTVDDGGNEIELYFDCRYFDISDKEYETKSLPIEESNYLIVYEEEVLITVLVELPHSHYSLGRAAKNIDYGEAINAIGLAGHSAMAIGERYFDYGPDYSQTIISEKKYDYDFNDGGDKDDFVDLKAVDKDGKPIYSISETFSPGRPWWGEMIADRLRISPNDVKLNQVLDFIKLDWYDDDTNIYGEIHKIEFYVKESEAKKMLNWWEERYKHLKIYSVFPWTGEQCTTAVKTAIQEAFPFRIGKI
;
A
#
# COMPACT_ATOMS: atom_id res chain seq x y z
N MET A 1 18.69 33.00 -38.53
CA MET A 1 19.34 33.71 -37.41
C MET A 1 20.76 34.04 -37.82
N ALA A 2 21.21 35.27 -37.54
CA ALA A 2 22.48 35.80 -38.01
C ALA A 2 23.66 35.01 -37.43
N GLY A 3 24.55 34.52 -38.30
CA GLY A 3 25.81 33.89 -37.91
C GLY A 3 26.76 34.94 -37.35
N GLY A 4 26.82 35.02 -36.02
CA GLY A 4 27.82 35.80 -35.31
C GLY A 4 29.07 34.96 -35.04
N ASN A 5 30.24 35.48 -35.40
CA ASN A 5 31.52 34.92 -34.95
C ASN A 5 31.75 35.31 -33.48
N ILE A 6 31.99 34.32 -32.61
CA ILE A 6 32.45 34.58 -31.23
C ILE A 6 33.98 34.59 -31.24
N THR A 7 34.57 35.78 -31.09
CA THR A 7 36.01 35.93 -30.84
C THR A 7 36.30 35.66 -29.36
N ARG A 8 36.97 34.55 -29.03
CA ARG A 8 37.45 34.29 -27.66
C ARG A 8 38.81 34.95 -27.44
N ILE A 9 38.89 35.87 -26.47
CA ILE A 9 40.15 36.44 -25.98
C ILE A 9 40.67 35.53 -24.85
N VAL A 10 41.87 34.97 -25.02
CA VAL A 10 42.52 34.13 -24.00
C VAL A 10 42.90 34.99 -22.79
N GLY A 11 42.40 34.63 -21.60
CA GLY A 11 42.66 35.32 -20.33
C GLY A 11 41.49 36.14 -19.76
N GLY A 12 40.36 36.24 -20.46
CA GLY A 12 39.15 36.92 -19.98
C GLY A 12 38.13 35.98 -19.32
N LYS A 13 37.35 36.52 -18.37
CA LYS A 13 36.15 35.86 -17.83
C LYS A 13 35.06 35.91 -18.90
N ASN A 14 34.62 34.73 -19.37
CA ASN A 14 33.52 34.62 -20.32
C ASN A 14 32.29 34.12 -19.57
N LEU A 15 31.21 34.89 -19.60
CA LEU A 15 29.93 34.54 -19.02
C LEU A 15 28.97 34.17 -20.16
N ILE A 16 28.29 33.04 -20.03
CA ILE A 16 27.15 32.70 -20.88
C ILE A 16 25.97 32.52 -19.94
N GLU A 17 24.99 33.41 -20.05
CA GLU A 17 23.68 33.24 -19.42
C GLU A 17 22.76 32.57 -20.43
N THR A 18 22.14 31.47 -20.01
CA THR A 18 21.11 30.74 -20.77
C THR A 18 20.04 30.30 -19.78
N GLU A 19 18.79 30.26 -20.24
CA GLU A 19 17.66 29.83 -19.41
C GLU A 19 17.70 28.32 -19.13
N GLU A 20 18.27 27.53 -20.05
CA GLU A 20 18.41 26.08 -19.93
C GLU A 20 19.74 25.60 -20.52
N TRP A 21 20.35 24.57 -19.91
CA TRP A 21 21.56 23.91 -20.41
C TRP A 21 21.46 22.40 -20.17
N THR A 22 21.45 21.63 -21.25
CA THR A 22 21.31 20.16 -21.23
C THR A 22 22.49 19.52 -21.95
N VAL A 23 23.13 18.53 -21.30
CA VAL A 23 24.32 17.82 -21.80
C VAL A 23 24.06 16.33 -21.83
N PHE A 24 24.33 15.68 -22.98
CA PHE A 24 24.28 14.23 -23.13
C PHE A 24 25.71 13.68 -23.16
N THR A 25 26.12 12.94 -22.13
CA THR A 25 27.47 12.38 -22.02
C THR A 25 27.50 11.19 -21.06
N ASP A 26 28.32 10.19 -21.37
CA ASP A 26 28.52 8.99 -20.53
C ASP A 26 29.19 9.31 -19.19
N LYS A 27 29.97 10.40 -19.11
CA LYS A 27 30.63 10.82 -17.87
C LYS A 27 30.70 12.33 -17.76
N PHE A 28 30.08 12.87 -16.70
CA PHE A 28 30.15 14.28 -16.36
C PHE A 28 31.10 14.52 -15.18
N THR A 29 32.08 15.43 -15.34
CA THR A 29 32.95 15.84 -14.22
C THR A 29 33.27 17.33 -14.36
N ALA A 30 32.96 18.11 -13.33
CA ALA A 30 33.18 19.55 -13.31
C ALA A 30 34.03 19.94 -12.09
N TYR A 31 35.02 20.82 -12.29
CA TYR A 31 35.90 21.31 -11.23
C TYR A 31 35.84 22.83 -11.14
N ALA A 32 35.62 23.36 -9.94
CA ALA A 32 35.82 24.78 -9.69
C ALA A 32 37.33 25.10 -9.69
N GLY A 33 37.76 26.09 -10.46
CA GLY A 33 39.15 26.60 -10.45
C GLY A 33 40.16 25.87 -11.34
N LYS A 34 39.76 24.83 -12.07
CA LYS A 34 40.55 24.21 -13.14
C LYS A 34 39.66 24.11 -14.37
N GLY A 35 40.07 24.71 -15.49
CA GLY A 35 39.22 24.82 -16.68
C GLY A 35 38.58 23.49 -17.09
N SER A 36 37.26 23.49 -17.27
CA SER A 36 36.51 22.33 -17.75
C SER A 36 37.02 21.92 -19.13
N HIS A 37 37.50 20.68 -19.25
CA HIS A 37 37.92 20.10 -20.53
C HIS A 37 36.77 19.29 -21.11
N PHE A 38 36.30 19.71 -22.28
CA PHE A 38 35.28 19.01 -23.05
C PHE A 38 36.00 18.13 -24.07
N THR A 39 36.11 16.83 -23.80
CA THR A 39 36.59 15.84 -24.78
C THR A 39 35.37 15.18 -25.41
N ALA A 40 34.91 15.72 -26.54
CA ALA A 40 33.98 15.04 -27.40
C ALA A 40 34.73 14.70 -28.69
N ASP A 41 34.83 13.41 -29.02
CA ASP A 41 35.54 12.92 -30.23
C ASP A 41 35.02 13.54 -31.54
N LYS A 42 33.78 14.08 -31.50
CA LYS A 42 33.12 14.75 -32.63
C LYS A 42 32.78 16.22 -32.38
N GLY A 43 33.29 16.81 -31.29
CA GLY A 43 33.05 18.20 -30.90
C GLY A 43 31.72 18.44 -30.16
N THR A 44 31.55 19.67 -29.66
CA THR A 44 30.31 20.14 -29.01
C THR A 44 29.48 20.88 -30.05
N VAL A 45 28.30 20.37 -30.39
CA VAL A 45 27.41 21.01 -31.38
C VAL A 45 26.43 21.95 -30.66
N PHE A 46 26.49 23.24 -30.96
CA PHE A 46 25.46 24.22 -30.59
C PHE A 46 24.44 24.29 -31.73
N GLY A 47 23.19 23.90 -31.49
CA GLY A 47 22.14 23.88 -32.52
C GLY A 47 20.92 23.04 -32.12
N ASN A 48 20.00 22.83 -33.07
CA ASN A 48 18.84 21.96 -32.86
C ASN A 48 19.30 20.56 -32.41
N PRO A 49 18.61 19.93 -31.44
CA PRO A 49 18.94 18.59 -30.99
C PRO A 49 19.04 17.64 -32.18
N ILE A 50 20.21 17.02 -32.36
CA ILE A 50 20.32 15.86 -33.24
C ILE A 50 19.54 14.75 -32.55
N GLU A 51 18.67 14.06 -33.29
CA GLU A 51 18.00 12.88 -32.72
C GLU A 51 19.08 11.94 -32.14
N PRO A 52 18.85 11.38 -30.94
CA PRO A 52 19.80 10.46 -30.35
C PRO A 52 20.14 9.38 -31.39
N PRO A 53 21.43 8.96 -31.47
CA PRO A 53 21.83 7.94 -32.43
C PRO A 53 20.92 6.71 -32.30
N PRO A 54 20.61 6.01 -33.40
CA PRO A 54 19.78 4.83 -33.36
C PRO A 54 20.27 3.86 -32.29
N VAL A 55 19.38 3.57 -31.34
CA VAL A 55 19.54 2.63 -30.23
C VAL A 55 19.93 1.22 -30.70
N GLY A 56 19.52 0.89 -31.92
CA GLY A 56 19.84 -0.33 -32.64
C GLY A 56 19.79 -0.09 -34.16
N ASN A 57 19.94 -1.17 -34.92
CA ASN A 57 19.82 -1.10 -36.38
C ASN A 57 18.38 -0.82 -36.82
N TYR A 58 17.41 -1.32 -36.07
CA TYR A 58 15.98 -1.22 -36.33
C TYR A 58 15.22 -0.53 -35.19
N PHE A 59 15.58 -0.74 -33.92
CA PHE A 59 14.95 -0.03 -32.80
C PHE A 59 15.50 1.40 -32.66
N ILE A 60 14.60 2.39 -32.57
CA ILE A 60 14.94 3.80 -32.32
C ILE A 60 14.83 4.13 -30.83
N LYS A 61 13.70 3.78 -30.18
CA LYS A 61 13.49 3.99 -28.73
C LYS A 61 12.28 3.23 -28.20
N GLY A 62 12.26 3.00 -26.89
CA GLY A 62 11.06 2.63 -26.13
C GLY A 62 10.82 3.60 -24.98
N TRP A 63 9.57 3.80 -24.57
CA TRP A 63 9.23 4.69 -23.44
C TRP A 63 7.86 4.36 -22.84
N TRP A 64 7.70 4.74 -21.59
CA TRP A 64 6.47 4.56 -20.81
C TRP A 64 5.62 5.83 -20.83
N THR A 65 4.30 5.64 -20.83
CA THR A 65 3.31 6.71 -20.67
C THR A 65 2.16 6.27 -19.78
N ASP A 66 1.44 7.24 -19.22
CA ASP A 66 0.15 6.99 -18.59
C ASP A 66 -0.97 6.78 -19.64
N LYS A 67 -2.19 6.51 -19.17
CA LYS A 67 -3.37 6.37 -20.03
C LYS A 67 -3.73 7.62 -20.87
N LYS A 68 -3.11 8.77 -20.60
CA LYS A 68 -3.29 10.04 -21.32
C LYS A 68 -2.10 10.33 -22.25
N ASP A 69 -1.25 9.34 -22.51
CA ASP A 69 -0.05 9.42 -23.34
C ASP A 69 0.98 10.45 -22.83
N ARG A 70 0.99 10.74 -21.52
CA ARG A 70 2.02 11.57 -20.88
C ARG A 70 3.17 10.68 -20.44
N THR A 71 4.41 11.04 -20.76
CA THR A 71 5.60 10.29 -20.35
C THR A 71 5.66 10.16 -18.83
N ILE A 72 5.97 8.96 -18.34
CA ILE A 72 6.13 8.65 -16.92
C ILE A 72 7.42 7.89 -16.69
N LYS A 73 7.93 7.97 -15.46
CA LYS A 73 9.01 7.12 -14.95
C LYS A 73 8.59 6.30 -13.73
N GLU A 74 7.45 6.64 -13.16
CA GLU A 74 6.91 6.04 -11.95
C GLU A 74 5.44 5.71 -12.15
N ALA A 75 4.98 4.62 -11.54
CA ALA A 75 3.57 4.25 -11.49
C ALA A 75 3.24 3.53 -10.18
N LEU A 76 1.94 3.42 -9.87
CA LEU A 76 1.46 2.60 -8.77
C LEU A 76 0.89 1.29 -9.30
N ILE A 77 1.03 0.22 -8.51
CA ILE A 77 0.24 -1.00 -8.69
C ILE A 77 -1.26 -0.63 -8.73
N GLY A 78 -2.01 -1.31 -9.60
CA GLY A 78 -3.40 -1.01 -9.97
C GLY A 78 -3.56 -0.05 -11.14
N GLN A 79 -2.52 0.72 -11.52
CA GLN A 79 -2.62 1.69 -12.61
C GLN A 79 -2.49 1.04 -13.99
N LYS A 80 -3.06 1.72 -15.00
CA LYS A 80 -2.87 1.39 -16.41
C LYS A 80 -1.80 2.29 -17.03
N VAL A 81 -0.78 1.66 -17.59
CA VAL A 81 0.34 2.30 -18.27
C VAL A 81 0.44 1.80 -19.70
N LYS A 82 1.01 2.60 -20.60
CA LYS A 82 1.24 2.22 -21.99
C LYS A 82 2.72 2.28 -22.30
N PHE A 83 3.25 1.17 -22.78
CA PHE A 83 4.59 1.10 -23.33
C PHE A 83 4.57 1.34 -24.84
N HIS A 84 5.50 2.14 -25.34
CA HIS A 84 5.62 2.47 -26.76
C HIS A 84 6.98 2.03 -27.29
N ILE A 85 7.00 1.55 -28.52
CA ILE A 85 8.20 1.21 -29.27
C ILE A 85 8.18 1.99 -30.58
N GLN A 86 9.29 2.66 -30.89
CA GLN A 86 9.54 3.26 -32.20
C GLN A 86 10.66 2.50 -32.89
N MET A 87 10.38 2.03 -34.10
CA MET A 87 11.34 1.42 -35.01
C MET A 87 11.64 2.34 -36.20
N ASP A 88 12.75 2.09 -36.89
CA ASP A 88 13.12 2.81 -38.10
C ASP A 88 12.18 2.44 -39.25
N LYS A 89 11.21 3.33 -39.51
CA LYS A 89 10.20 3.18 -40.57
C LYS A 89 10.79 3.01 -41.98
N THR A 90 12.06 3.38 -42.19
CA THR A 90 12.71 3.22 -43.49
C THR A 90 13.24 1.79 -43.70
N LYS A 91 13.39 1.02 -42.62
CA LYS A 91 13.92 -0.35 -42.61
C LYS A 91 12.89 -1.40 -42.20
N VAL A 92 11.89 -1.00 -41.42
CA VAL A 92 10.88 -1.88 -40.84
C VAL A 92 9.53 -1.66 -41.54
N PRO A 93 9.03 -2.66 -42.29
CA PRO A 93 7.69 -2.60 -42.88
C PRO A 93 6.58 -2.48 -41.83
N LYS A 94 5.40 -2.06 -42.30
CA LYS A 94 4.16 -2.16 -41.51
C LYS A 94 3.85 -3.63 -41.21
N ASN A 95 3.25 -3.90 -40.06
CA ASN A 95 2.87 -5.23 -39.57
C ASN A 95 4.07 -6.15 -39.34
N SER A 96 5.27 -5.60 -39.17
CA SER A 96 6.42 -6.36 -38.69
C SER A 96 6.20 -6.78 -37.24
N LYS A 97 6.62 -8.01 -36.91
CA LYS A 97 6.41 -8.62 -35.61
C LYS A 97 7.52 -8.23 -34.64
N ILE A 98 7.11 -7.85 -33.43
CA ILE A 98 8.00 -7.61 -32.29
C ILE A 98 7.55 -8.57 -31.18
N THR A 99 8.39 -9.52 -30.81
CA THR A 99 8.15 -10.28 -29.58
C THR A 99 8.60 -9.45 -28.39
N VAL A 100 7.79 -9.41 -27.33
CA VAL A 100 8.04 -8.61 -26.13
C VAL A 100 7.91 -9.49 -24.89
N ASN A 101 8.86 -9.38 -23.97
CA ASN A 101 8.79 -9.96 -22.62
C ASN A 101 8.96 -8.83 -21.61
N LEU A 102 8.00 -8.66 -20.70
CA LEU A 102 8.16 -7.74 -19.57
C LEU A 102 9.11 -8.39 -18.56
N MET A 103 10.05 -7.60 -18.07
CA MET A 103 11.09 -8.05 -17.15
C MET A 103 11.10 -7.14 -15.92
N ASP A 104 11.38 -7.74 -14.78
CA ASP A 104 11.88 -7.03 -13.60
C ASP A 104 13.40 -6.92 -13.67
N TRP A 105 13.98 -5.83 -13.18
CA TRP A 105 15.42 -5.63 -13.19
C TRP A 105 15.99 -5.79 -11.79
N ASP A 106 16.66 -6.92 -11.56
CA ASP A 106 17.13 -7.30 -10.21
C ASP A 106 18.56 -6.79 -9.93
N GLY A 107 19.04 -5.90 -10.79
CA GLY A 107 20.41 -5.38 -10.79
C GLY A 107 21.44 -6.32 -11.43
N PHE A 108 22.66 -5.81 -11.57
CA PHE A 108 23.71 -6.45 -12.36
C PHE A 108 24.12 -7.87 -11.93
N LEU A 109 23.86 -8.27 -10.68
CA LEU A 109 24.34 -9.54 -10.12
C LEU A 109 23.29 -10.65 -10.12
N ASN A 110 22.03 -10.34 -10.45
CA ASN A 110 20.91 -11.26 -10.38
C ASN A 110 20.28 -11.44 -11.77
N PRO A 111 19.66 -12.61 -12.05
CA PRO A 111 18.95 -12.82 -13.28
C PRO A 111 17.55 -12.20 -13.22
N ASP A 112 17.30 -11.22 -14.08
CA ASP A 112 16.00 -10.57 -14.27
C ASP A 112 14.83 -11.56 -14.45
N ASP A 113 13.74 -11.30 -13.74
CA ASP A 113 12.55 -12.15 -13.72
C ASP A 113 11.54 -11.81 -14.84
N PRO A 114 11.12 -12.79 -15.67
CA PRO A 114 10.10 -12.54 -16.68
C PRO A 114 8.70 -12.46 -16.06
N ILE A 115 7.98 -11.41 -16.42
CA ILE A 115 6.60 -11.14 -15.99
C ILE A 115 5.66 -11.41 -17.16
N LYS A 116 4.71 -12.34 -16.95
CA LYS A 116 3.70 -12.66 -17.96
C LYS A 116 2.65 -11.56 -18.05
N LEU A 117 2.37 -11.13 -19.28
CA LEU A 117 1.31 -10.19 -19.58
C LEU A 117 0.11 -10.91 -20.16
N TYR A 118 -1.09 -10.47 -19.77
CA TYR A 118 -2.34 -11.00 -20.29
C TYR A 118 -3.18 -9.89 -20.92
N SER A 119 -3.94 -10.24 -21.95
CA SER A 119 -4.89 -9.36 -22.63
C SER A 119 -5.91 -8.81 -21.64
N SER A 120 -6.33 -7.56 -21.83
CA SER A 120 -7.46 -6.98 -21.07
C SER A 120 -8.80 -7.57 -21.48
N ASP A 121 -8.90 -8.08 -22.70
CA ASP A 121 -10.12 -8.68 -23.24
C ASP A 121 -10.03 -10.20 -23.20
N LYS A 122 -11.10 -10.80 -22.69
CA LYS A 122 -11.26 -12.25 -22.63
C LYS A 122 -11.59 -12.77 -24.01
N ASN A 123 -10.84 -13.75 -24.52
CA ASN A 123 -11.17 -14.40 -25.78
C ASN A 123 -12.54 -15.10 -25.63
N PRO A 124 -13.56 -14.73 -26.43
CA PRO A 124 -14.91 -15.30 -26.32
C PRO A 124 -14.97 -16.80 -26.62
N ALA A 125 -14.05 -17.32 -27.44
CA ALA A 125 -14.02 -18.72 -27.84
C ALA A 125 -13.37 -19.63 -26.79
N THR A 126 -12.31 -19.15 -26.12
CA THR A 126 -11.57 -19.95 -25.12
C THR A 126 -11.97 -19.61 -23.68
N ASN A 127 -12.69 -18.50 -23.48
CA ASN A 127 -13.03 -17.96 -22.16
C ASN A 127 -11.77 -17.77 -21.29
N LYS A 128 -10.66 -17.33 -21.89
CA LYS A 128 -9.38 -17.05 -21.24
C LYS A 128 -8.83 -15.68 -21.64
N TYR A 129 -8.05 -15.07 -20.77
CA TYR A 129 -7.19 -13.96 -21.14
C TYR A 129 -5.93 -14.54 -21.79
N GLU A 130 -5.65 -14.14 -23.03
CA GLU A 130 -4.50 -14.65 -23.77
C GLU A 130 -3.23 -13.92 -23.33
N GLU A 131 -2.11 -14.64 -23.29
CA GLU A 131 -0.81 -14.06 -23.01
C GLU A 131 -0.43 -13.10 -24.13
N VAL A 132 0.07 -11.91 -23.78
CA VAL A 132 0.50 -10.89 -24.74
C VAL A 132 2.02 -10.87 -24.77
N ASN A 133 2.57 -11.41 -25.85
CA ASN A 133 4.01 -11.46 -26.09
C ASN A 133 4.39 -10.97 -27.50
N GLU A 134 3.43 -10.47 -28.28
CA GLU A 134 3.64 -10.00 -29.64
C GLU A 134 2.98 -8.64 -29.87
N LEU A 135 3.72 -7.74 -30.52
CA LEU A 135 3.25 -6.45 -31.01
C LEU A 135 3.54 -6.33 -32.50
N PHE A 136 2.74 -5.51 -33.19
CA PHE A 136 2.89 -5.27 -34.62
C PHE A 136 3.04 -3.78 -34.91
N THR A 137 3.96 -3.45 -35.81
CA THR A 137 4.22 -2.06 -36.20
C THR A 137 3.10 -1.46 -37.06
N ASP A 138 2.78 -0.19 -36.83
CA ASP A 138 1.95 0.61 -37.71
C ASP A 138 2.74 1.12 -38.94
N SER A 139 2.10 1.93 -39.79
CA SER A 139 2.74 2.51 -40.98
C SER A 139 3.87 3.51 -40.67
N ASN A 140 4.00 3.94 -39.43
CA ASN A 140 5.06 4.84 -38.96
C ASN A 140 6.16 4.09 -38.20
N GLY A 141 6.14 2.76 -38.20
CA GLY A 141 7.09 1.93 -37.45
C GLY A 141 6.86 1.99 -35.93
N LYS A 142 5.66 2.34 -35.47
CA LYS A 142 5.31 2.40 -34.05
C LYS A 142 4.51 1.18 -33.62
N ALA A 143 4.75 0.72 -32.40
CA ALA A 143 3.91 -0.26 -31.72
C ALA A 143 3.68 0.19 -30.28
N SER A 144 2.57 -0.21 -29.67
CA SER A 144 2.30 0.13 -28.28
C SER A 144 1.47 -0.94 -27.59
N LEU A 145 1.68 -1.10 -26.29
CA LEU A 145 0.96 -2.05 -25.45
C LEU A 145 0.40 -1.33 -24.21
N LEU A 146 -0.90 -1.49 -23.97
CA LEU A 146 -1.54 -1.03 -22.73
C LEU A 146 -1.48 -2.16 -21.70
N ILE A 147 -0.95 -1.87 -20.53
CA ILE A 147 -0.67 -2.82 -19.45
C ILE A 147 -1.42 -2.34 -18.21
N THR A 148 -1.99 -3.29 -17.46
CA THR A 148 -2.48 -3.02 -16.10
C THR A 148 -1.44 -3.59 -15.14
N LEU A 149 -0.88 -2.75 -14.27
CA LEU A 149 0.04 -3.17 -13.23
C LEU A 149 -0.78 -3.88 -12.15
N THR A 150 -0.82 -5.20 -12.11
CA THR A 150 -1.72 -5.96 -11.22
C THR A 150 -1.12 -6.22 -9.85
N ASP A 151 -1.94 -6.57 -8.86
CA ASP A 151 -1.51 -6.99 -7.52
C ASP A 151 -0.56 -8.21 -7.55
N GLU A 152 -0.50 -8.97 -8.65
CA GLU A 152 0.49 -10.05 -8.83
C GLU A 152 1.93 -9.53 -8.87
N LEU A 153 2.13 -8.23 -9.14
CA LEU A 153 3.44 -7.60 -9.12
C LEU A 153 4.01 -7.47 -7.70
N VAL A 154 3.16 -7.44 -6.67
CA VAL A 154 3.58 -7.29 -5.26
C VAL A 154 4.63 -8.34 -4.86
N LYS A 155 4.54 -9.56 -5.39
CA LYS A 155 5.49 -10.64 -5.05
C LYS A 155 6.95 -10.28 -5.42
N TYR A 156 7.15 -9.51 -6.49
CA TYR A 156 8.49 -9.12 -6.94
C TYR A 156 9.11 -8.07 -6.01
N THR A 157 8.30 -7.15 -5.44
CA THR A 157 8.82 -6.23 -4.39
C THR A 157 9.34 -6.96 -3.15
N VAL A 158 8.73 -8.10 -2.80
CA VAL A 158 9.05 -8.87 -1.58
C VAL A 158 10.33 -9.68 -1.77
N ASP A 159 10.52 -10.24 -2.97
CA ASP A 159 11.65 -11.12 -3.28
C ASP A 159 12.98 -10.34 -3.34
N ASP A 160 12.96 -9.06 -3.74
CA ASP A 160 14.15 -8.20 -3.81
C ASP A 160 14.51 -7.49 -2.51
N GLY A 161 13.67 -7.60 -1.48
CA GLY A 161 13.82 -6.82 -0.25
C GLY A 161 13.78 -5.30 -0.48
N GLY A 162 13.25 -4.90 -1.64
CA GLY A 162 13.04 -3.52 -2.08
C GLY A 162 11.63 -3.00 -1.77
N ASN A 163 11.37 -1.76 -2.15
CA ASN A 163 10.05 -1.12 -2.04
C ASN A 163 9.44 -0.79 -3.42
N GLU A 164 10.13 -1.18 -4.48
CA GLU A 164 9.86 -0.82 -5.88
C GLU A 164 10.26 -1.97 -6.80
N ILE A 165 9.76 -1.91 -8.03
CA ILE A 165 10.02 -2.85 -9.14
C ILE A 165 10.47 -2.01 -10.34
N GLU A 166 11.53 -2.41 -11.04
CA GLU A 166 12.05 -1.69 -12.20
C GLU A 166 11.72 -2.40 -13.51
N LEU A 167 10.63 -1.98 -14.14
CA LEU A 167 10.10 -2.65 -15.32
C LEU A 167 10.72 -2.18 -16.64
N TYR A 168 11.10 -3.15 -17.46
CA TYR A 168 11.53 -2.95 -18.85
C TYR A 168 11.06 -4.08 -19.77
N PHE A 169 11.23 -3.92 -21.08
CA PHE A 169 10.89 -4.96 -22.06
C PHE A 169 12.11 -5.51 -22.80
N ASP A 170 12.33 -6.82 -22.76
CA ASP A 170 13.17 -7.51 -23.76
C ASP A 170 12.38 -7.62 -25.08
N CYS A 171 12.84 -6.90 -26.11
CA CYS A 171 12.17 -6.79 -27.40
C CYS A 171 12.98 -7.48 -28.50
N ARG A 172 12.32 -8.33 -29.30
CA ARG A 172 12.93 -9.04 -30.43
C ARG A 172 12.20 -8.74 -31.72
N TYR A 173 12.93 -8.24 -32.71
CA TYR A 173 12.38 -7.92 -34.03
C TYR A 173 12.53 -9.10 -35.00
N PHE A 174 11.41 -9.50 -35.59
CA PHE A 174 11.32 -10.46 -36.68
C PHE A 174 10.82 -9.79 -37.95
N ASP A 175 11.43 -10.12 -39.09
CA ASP A 175 10.90 -9.68 -40.38
C ASP A 175 9.63 -10.46 -40.78
N ILE A 176 9.05 -10.10 -41.92
CA ILE A 176 7.83 -10.75 -42.44
C ILE A 176 8.01 -12.24 -42.81
N SER A 177 9.25 -12.73 -42.83
CA SER A 177 9.59 -14.14 -43.08
C SER A 177 9.90 -14.91 -41.80
N ASP A 178 9.58 -14.33 -40.63
CA ASP A 178 9.86 -14.87 -39.30
C ASP A 178 11.36 -15.06 -39.00
N LYS A 179 12.23 -14.32 -39.69
CA LYS A 179 13.66 -14.29 -39.38
C LYS A 179 13.95 -13.23 -38.31
N GLU A 180 14.64 -13.60 -37.23
CA GLU A 180 15.10 -12.67 -36.19
C GLU A 180 16.25 -11.79 -36.70
N TYR A 181 16.19 -10.48 -36.42
CA TYR A 181 17.19 -9.50 -36.85
C TYR A 181 17.88 -8.78 -35.70
N GLU A 182 17.16 -8.47 -34.63
CA GLU A 182 17.69 -7.66 -33.55
C GLU A 182 16.93 -7.91 -32.24
N THR A 183 17.67 -7.93 -31.13
CA THR A 183 17.16 -8.04 -29.77
C THR A 183 17.69 -6.88 -28.92
N LYS A 184 16.81 -6.24 -28.15
CA LYS A 184 17.10 -5.05 -27.33
C LYS A 184 16.20 -4.98 -26.08
N SER A 185 16.79 -4.65 -24.94
CA SER A 185 16.08 -4.18 -23.76
C SER A 185 15.64 -2.72 -23.96
N LEU A 186 14.35 -2.43 -23.74
CA LEU A 186 13.76 -1.11 -23.90
C LEU A 186 12.98 -0.69 -22.64
N PRO A 187 13.10 0.57 -22.19
CA PRO A 187 13.98 1.62 -22.68
C PRO A 187 15.47 1.26 -22.58
N ILE A 188 16.37 1.91 -23.31
CA ILE A 188 17.80 1.49 -23.30
C ILE A 188 18.52 1.90 -22.04
N GLU A 189 18.24 3.12 -21.60
CA GLU A 189 18.81 3.63 -20.37
C GLU A 189 18.01 3.03 -19.22
N GLU A 190 18.69 2.29 -18.34
CA GLU A 190 18.12 1.71 -17.12
C GLU A 190 17.44 2.79 -16.26
N SER A 191 17.97 4.02 -16.25
CA SER A 191 17.35 5.19 -15.61
C SER A 191 15.99 5.64 -16.17
N ASN A 192 15.51 4.98 -17.23
CA ASN A 192 14.19 5.16 -17.83
C ASN A 192 13.30 3.92 -17.72
N TYR A 193 13.73 2.87 -17.02
CA TYR A 193 12.84 1.78 -16.62
C TYR A 193 11.70 2.36 -15.79
N LEU A 194 10.54 1.70 -15.86
CA LEU A 194 9.37 2.16 -15.12
C LEU A 194 9.50 1.67 -13.68
N ILE A 195 9.67 2.59 -12.75
CA ILE A 195 9.66 2.27 -11.33
C ILE A 195 8.20 2.11 -10.88
N VAL A 196 7.87 0.98 -10.30
CA VAL A 196 6.52 0.67 -9.84
C VAL A 196 6.50 0.50 -8.33
N TYR A 197 5.63 1.26 -7.68
CA TYR A 197 5.45 1.21 -6.23
C TYR A 197 4.11 0.56 -5.88
N GLU A 198 4.09 -0.12 -4.74
CA GLU A 198 2.85 -0.41 -4.03
C GLU A 198 2.33 0.86 -3.34
N GLU A 199 1.02 1.11 -3.43
CA GLU A 199 0.37 2.23 -2.75
C GLU A 199 0.50 2.10 -1.23
N GLU A 200 0.65 3.22 -0.54
CA GLU A 200 0.74 3.25 0.91
C GLU A 200 -0.57 3.69 1.54
N VAL A 201 -1.01 2.95 2.55
CA VAL A 201 -2.24 3.21 3.30
C VAL A 201 -1.86 3.77 4.67
N LEU A 202 -2.52 4.85 5.08
CA LEU A 202 -2.36 5.40 6.42
C LEU A 202 -3.05 4.49 7.44
N ILE A 203 -2.29 4.01 8.42
CA ILE A 203 -2.82 3.34 9.61
C ILE A 203 -2.87 4.36 10.73
N THR A 204 -4.02 4.47 11.37
CA THR A 204 -4.22 5.30 12.57
C THR A 204 -4.53 4.39 13.75
N VAL A 205 -3.73 4.46 14.81
CA VAL A 205 -4.02 3.80 16.08
C VAL A 205 -4.43 4.85 17.09
N LEU A 206 -5.58 4.64 17.73
CA LEU A 206 -6.10 5.46 18.80
C LEU A 206 -5.92 4.72 20.12
N VAL A 207 -5.31 5.37 21.09
CA VAL A 207 -5.09 4.83 22.43
C VAL A 207 -5.64 5.81 23.44
N GLU A 208 -6.69 5.42 24.13
CA GLU A 208 -7.13 6.12 25.33
C GLU A 208 -6.24 5.71 26.49
N LEU A 209 -5.52 6.69 27.05
CA LEU A 209 -4.84 6.52 28.31
C LEU A 209 -5.71 7.07 29.44
N PRO A 210 -5.99 6.29 30.49
CA PRO A 210 -6.77 6.76 31.61
C PRO A 210 -6.13 8.00 32.24
N HIS A 211 -6.93 9.01 32.56
CA HIS A 211 -6.45 10.19 33.28
C HIS A 211 -6.00 9.80 34.69
N SER A 212 -4.70 9.98 35.00
CA SER A 212 -4.04 9.63 36.27
C SER A 212 -4.69 10.18 37.56
N HIS A 213 -5.70 11.06 37.44
CA HIS A 213 -6.37 11.74 38.56
C HIS A 213 -7.82 11.28 38.83
N TYR A 214 -8.42 10.43 37.99
CA TYR A 214 -9.78 9.93 38.24
C TYR A 214 -9.77 8.69 39.15
N SER A 215 -9.96 8.93 40.43
CA SER A 215 -10.42 7.90 41.38
C SER A 215 -11.96 7.86 41.39
N LEU A 216 -12.54 6.74 41.81
CA LEU A 216 -13.98 6.49 41.98
C LEU A 216 -14.63 7.37 43.08
N GLY A 217 -14.15 8.59 43.29
CA GLY A 217 -14.45 9.45 44.44
C GLY A 217 -15.69 10.35 44.30
N ARG A 218 -16.43 10.32 43.18
CA ARG A 218 -17.71 11.08 43.07
C ARG A 218 -18.95 10.26 42.77
N ALA A 219 -18.84 9.12 42.10
CA ALA A 219 -20.01 8.28 41.79
C ALA A 219 -20.28 7.18 42.84
N ALA A 220 -19.28 6.71 43.58
CA ALA A 220 -19.43 5.66 44.58
C ALA A 220 -19.25 6.20 46.01
N LYS A 221 -20.31 6.81 46.57
CA LYS A 221 -20.28 7.29 47.96
C LYS A 221 -20.23 6.20 49.03
N ASN A 222 -20.24 4.90 48.67
CA ASN A 222 -20.37 3.79 49.64
C ASN A 222 -19.50 2.55 49.34
N ILE A 223 -18.45 2.64 48.54
CA ILE A 223 -17.52 1.52 48.33
C ILE A 223 -16.11 1.97 48.68
N ASP A 224 -15.58 1.43 49.77
CA ASP A 224 -14.23 1.66 50.26
C ASP A 224 -13.25 0.80 49.43
N TYR A 225 -12.91 1.28 48.23
CA TYR A 225 -11.75 0.83 47.48
C TYR A 225 -10.94 2.05 47.05
N GLY A 226 -9.87 2.33 47.80
CA GLY A 226 -8.92 3.40 47.56
C GLY A 226 -7.93 3.14 46.42
N GLU A 227 -8.37 2.53 45.31
CA GLU A 227 -7.55 2.33 44.12
C GLU A 227 -8.21 3.03 42.94
N ALA A 228 -7.46 3.89 42.25
CA ALA A 228 -7.93 4.55 41.04
C ALA A 228 -8.36 3.49 40.02
N ILE A 229 -9.46 3.71 39.29
CA ILE A 229 -9.96 2.83 38.21
C ILE A 229 -8.85 2.50 37.20
N ASN A 230 -7.87 3.39 37.10
CA ASN A 230 -6.68 3.28 36.27
C ASN A 230 -5.72 2.17 36.70
N ALA A 231 -5.66 1.83 37.99
CA ALA A 231 -4.77 0.81 38.53
C ALA A 231 -5.21 -0.62 38.18
N ILE A 232 -6.46 -0.78 37.74
CA ILE A 232 -7.08 -2.07 37.38
C ILE A 232 -7.28 -2.24 35.86
N GLY A 233 -6.80 -1.31 35.03
CA GLY A 233 -6.83 -1.43 33.57
C GLY A 233 -8.22 -1.25 32.92
N LEU A 234 -9.19 -0.70 33.66
CA LEU A 234 -10.61 -0.64 33.25
C LEU A 234 -11.05 0.67 32.56
N ALA A 235 -10.15 1.64 32.35
CA ALA A 235 -10.49 2.96 31.81
C ALA A 235 -9.63 3.37 30.59
N GLY A 236 -9.21 2.39 29.79
CA GLY A 236 -8.51 2.63 28.54
C GLY A 236 -9.07 1.75 27.43
N HIS A 237 -9.07 2.29 26.22
CA HIS A 237 -9.48 1.64 24.99
C HIS A 237 -8.41 1.79 23.92
N SER A 238 -8.39 0.86 22.98
CA SER A 238 -7.51 0.95 21.82
C SER A 238 -8.29 0.56 20.58
N ALA A 239 -8.13 1.37 19.55
CA ALA A 239 -8.80 1.21 18.28
C ALA A 239 -7.83 1.48 17.13
N MET A 240 -8.21 1.04 15.94
CA MET A 240 -7.43 1.19 14.73
C MET A 240 -8.32 1.69 13.59
N ALA A 241 -7.77 2.50 12.71
CA ALA A 241 -8.31 2.72 11.39
C ALA A 241 -7.29 2.35 10.31
N ILE A 242 -7.80 1.71 9.25
CA ILE A 242 -7.05 1.36 8.04
C ILE A 242 -7.60 2.26 6.93
N GLY A 243 -6.85 3.29 6.57
CA GLY A 243 -7.40 4.44 5.84
C GLY A 243 -8.56 5.05 6.62
N GLU A 244 -9.74 5.10 6.00
CA GLU A 244 -10.95 5.64 6.62
C GLU A 244 -11.78 4.59 7.38
N ARG A 245 -11.52 3.28 7.21
CA ARG A 245 -12.32 2.23 7.88
C ARG A 245 -11.88 2.10 9.33
N TYR A 246 -12.81 2.22 10.27
CA TYR A 246 -12.56 2.14 11.70
C TYR A 246 -12.86 0.75 12.26
N PHE A 247 -12.04 0.31 13.21
CA PHE A 247 -12.15 -0.94 13.91
C PHE A 247 -11.79 -0.79 15.37
N ASP A 248 -12.60 -1.38 16.23
CA ASP A 248 -12.30 -1.54 17.64
C ASP A 248 -12.89 -2.81 18.25
N TYR A 249 -12.48 -3.10 19.47
CA TYR A 249 -12.86 -4.32 20.18
C TYR A 249 -12.96 -4.05 21.68
N GLY A 250 -14.15 -4.22 22.27
CA GLY A 250 -14.40 -4.00 23.68
C GLY A 250 -15.42 -5.00 24.26
N PRO A 251 -15.77 -4.85 25.54
CA PRO A 251 -16.68 -5.75 26.22
C PRO A 251 -18.16 -5.49 25.86
N ASP A 252 -18.95 -6.55 25.81
CA ASP A 252 -20.41 -6.54 25.72
C ASP A 252 -21.04 -7.05 27.01
N TYR A 253 -21.41 -6.11 27.89
CA TYR A 253 -22.17 -6.42 29.11
C TYR A 253 -23.69 -6.34 28.90
N SER A 254 -24.13 -5.98 27.69
CA SER A 254 -25.54 -5.69 27.41
C SER A 254 -26.31 -6.91 26.92
N GLN A 255 -25.63 -7.83 26.22
CA GLN A 255 -26.26 -9.03 25.70
C GLN A 255 -26.56 -10.06 26.80
N THR A 256 -27.80 -10.54 26.77
CA THR A 256 -28.30 -11.54 27.72
C THR A 256 -28.38 -12.92 27.09
N ILE A 257 -28.72 -12.99 25.80
CA ILE A 257 -28.75 -14.23 25.03
C ILE A 257 -27.71 -14.08 23.93
N ILE A 258 -26.76 -15.00 23.90
CA ILE A 258 -25.64 -14.98 22.96
C ILE A 258 -25.65 -16.24 22.09
N SER A 259 -25.22 -16.10 20.84
CA SER A 259 -24.95 -17.24 19.97
C SER A 259 -23.50 -17.65 20.12
N GLU A 260 -23.23 -18.86 20.58
CA GLU A 260 -21.88 -19.40 20.71
C GLU A 260 -21.10 -19.34 19.38
N LYS A 261 -21.80 -19.61 18.27
CA LYS A 261 -21.29 -19.50 16.91
C LYS A 261 -20.81 -18.10 16.53
N LYS A 262 -21.52 -17.05 16.95
CA LYS A 262 -21.14 -15.64 16.70
C LYS A 262 -19.82 -15.29 17.38
N TYR A 263 -19.59 -15.84 18.56
CA TYR A 263 -18.38 -15.58 19.35
C TYR A 263 -17.30 -16.65 19.14
N ASP A 264 -17.62 -17.75 18.44
CA ASP A 264 -16.76 -18.92 18.27
C ASP A 264 -16.18 -19.42 19.61
N TYR A 265 -17.05 -19.50 20.62
CA TYR A 265 -16.76 -19.91 21.99
C TYR A 265 -17.89 -20.77 22.55
N ASP A 266 -17.54 -21.89 23.20
CA ASP A 266 -18.45 -22.78 23.91
C ASP A 266 -18.68 -22.20 25.32
N PHE A 267 -19.79 -21.48 25.51
CA PHE A 267 -20.09 -20.78 26.76
C PHE A 267 -20.67 -21.71 27.82
N ASN A 268 -21.25 -22.83 27.41
CA ASN A 268 -21.88 -23.78 28.32
C ASN A 268 -21.03 -25.04 28.62
N ASP A 269 -19.83 -25.13 28.04
CA ASP A 269 -18.92 -26.26 28.11
C ASP A 269 -19.59 -27.59 27.66
N GLY A 270 -20.53 -27.49 26.72
CA GLY A 270 -21.33 -28.60 26.18
C GLY A 270 -20.59 -29.44 25.15
N GLY A 271 -19.45 -28.93 24.65
CA GLY A 271 -18.60 -29.58 23.67
C GLY A 271 -18.90 -29.22 22.22
N ASP A 272 -19.82 -28.28 21.98
CA ASP A 272 -20.08 -27.69 20.67
C ASP A 272 -20.21 -26.15 20.75
N LYS A 273 -20.63 -25.48 19.67
CA LYS A 273 -20.76 -24.02 19.59
C LYS A 273 -22.03 -23.59 18.87
N ASP A 274 -23.04 -24.45 18.85
CA ASP A 274 -24.28 -24.23 18.08
C ASP A 274 -25.43 -23.71 18.96
N ASP A 275 -25.16 -23.47 20.25
CA ASP A 275 -26.18 -23.05 21.20
C ASP A 275 -26.42 -21.53 21.24
N PHE A 276 -27.61 -21.20 21.76
CA PHE A 276 -27.93 -19.88 22.27
C PHE A 276 -27.93 -19.94 23.79
N VAL A 277 -26.98 -19.27 24.44
CA VAL A 277 -26.79 -19.30 25.89
C VAL A 277 -27.38 -18.04 26.53
N ASP A 278 -28.26 -18.23 27.51
CA ASP A 278 -28.77 -17.14 28.35
C ASP A 278 -27.80 -16.90 29.52
N LEU A 279 -26.99 -15.86 29.40
CA LEU A 279 -25.98 -15.46 30.39
C LEU A 279 -26.59 -14.91 31.69
N LYS A 280 -27.92 -14.73 31.75
CA LYS A 280 -28.65 -14.38 32.99
C LYS A 280 -29.32 -15.59 33.64
N ALA A 281 -29.21 -16.78 33.05
CA ALA A 281 -29.79 -17.97 33.63
C ALA A 281 -29.20 -18.24 35.02
N VAL A 282 -30.07 -18.60 35.97
CA VAL A 282 -29.69 -18.96 37.33
C VAL A 282 -30.09 -20.39 37.64
N ASP A 283 -29.29 -21.07 38.46
CA ASP A 283 -29.60 -22.39 38.96
C ASP A 283 -30.77 -22.34 39.96
N LYS A 284 -31.18 -23.52 40.42
CA LYS A 284 -32.25 -23.69 41.41
C LYS A 284 -32.02 -22.95 42.75
N ASP A 285 -30.78 -22.58 43.03
CA ASP A 285 -30.36 -21.88 44.24
C ASP A 285 -30.17 -20.37 43.99
N GLY A 286 -30.54 -19.89 42.79
CA GLY A 286 -30.47 -18.48 42.39
C GLY A 286 -29.07 -18.01 42.01
N LYS A 287 -28.11 -18.92 41.80
CA LYS A 287 -26.75 -18.57 41.36
C LYS A 287 -26.65 -18.53 39.85
N PRO A 288 -25.92 -17.57 39.24
CA PRO A 288 -25.69 -17.57 37.80
C PRO A 288 -25.14 -18.92 37.31
N ILE A 289 -25.77 -19.49 36.29
CA ILE A 289 -25.31 -20.71 35.61
C ILE A 289 -24.04 -20.40 34.80
N TYR A 290 -24.00 -19.21 34.21
CA TYR A 290 -22.88 -18.69 33.44
C TYR A 290 -22.42 -17.36 34.05
N SER A 291 -21.12 -17.19 34.27
CA SER A 291 -20.59 -15.95 34.85
C SER A 291 -19.90 -15.10 33.79
N ILE A 292 -20.61 -14.12 33.23
CA ILE A 292 -19.95 -12.91 32.74
C ILE A 292 -19.37 -12.20 33.96
N SER A 293 -18.12 -11.80 33.89
CA SER A 293 -17.49 -10.97 34.92
C SER A 293 -16.83 -9.77 34.27
N GLU A 294 -16.38 -8.82 35.09
CA GLU A 294 -15.54 -7.72 34.62
C GLU A 294 -14.27 -8.23 33.91
N THR A 295 -13.86 -9.47 34.19
CA THR A 295 -12.68 -10.12 33.61
C THR A 295 -12.97 -10.98 32.39
N PHE A 296 -14.24 -11.20 32.06
CA PHE A 296 -14.71 -12.12 31.03
C PHE A 296 -16.07 -11.69 30.49
N SER A 297 -16.14 -11.28 29.23
CA SER A 297 -17.39 -10.89 28.57
C SER A 297 -17.37 -11.24 27.09
N PRO A 298 -18.53 -11.37 26.43
CA PRO A 298 -18.57 -11.39 24.97
C PRO A 298 -17.95 -10.12 24.40
N GLY A 299 -17.27 -10.22 23.26
CA GLY A 299 -16.65 -9.07 22.62
C GLY A 299 -17.56 -8.30 21.65
N ARG A 300 -17.32 -7.01 21.42
CA ARG A 300 -18.06 -6.20 20.45
C ARG A 300 -17.25 -5.02 19.90
N PRO A 301 -17.64 -4.42 18.77
CA PRO A 301 -17.21 -3.05 18.43
C PRO A 301 -17.77 -2.10 19.49
N TRP A 302 -16.92 -1.42 20.25
CA TRP A 302 -17.38 -0.72 21.46
C TRP A 302 -17.74 0.73 21.18
N TRP A 303 -16.76 1.58 20.87
CA TRP A 303 -17.02 2.92 20.35
C TRP A 303 -17.71 2.85 19.00
N GLY A 304 -17.38 1.83 18.18
CA GLY A 304 -18.03 1.60 16.90
C GLY A 304 -19.56 1.50 17.02
N GLU A 305 -20.07 0.73 17.97
CA GLU A 305 -21.52 0.63 18.21
C GLU A 305 -22.11 1.95 18.73
N MET A 306 -21.46 2.64 19.66
CA MET A 306 -21.96 3.91 20.21
C MET A 306 -22.09 4.99 19.13
N ILE A 307 -21.08 5.09 18.25
CA ILE A 307 -21.08 6.02 17.12
C ILE A 307 -22.15 5.61 16.10
N ALA A 308 -22.23 4.31 15.79
CA ALA A 308 -23.20 3.78 14.84
C ALA A 308 -24.64 4.04 15.28
N ASP A 309 -24.94 3.86 16.57
CA ASP A 309 -26.26 4.16 17.14
C ASP A 309 -26.61 5.64 17.03
N ARG A 310 -25.67 6.54 17.36
CA ARG A 310 -25.85 7.99 17.24
C ARG A 310 -26.10 8.43 15.80
N LEU A 311 -25.43 7.79 14.85
CA LEU A 311 -25.51 8.10 13.43
C LEU A 311 -26.57 7.29 12.66
N ARG A 312 -27.17 6.28 13.30
CA ARG A 312 -28.11 5.31 12.70
C ARG A 312 -27.51 4.58 11.49
N ILE A 313 -26.28 4.10 11.63
CA ILE A 313 -25.56 3.29 10.65
C ILE A 313 -25.16 1.94 11.24
N SER A 314 -24.53 1.07 10.46
CA SER A 314 -23.92 -0.16 10.99
C SER A 314 -22.59 0.16 11.70
N PRO A 315 -22.21 -0.55 12.78
CA PRO A 315 -20.87 -0.46 13.36
C PRO A 315 -19.74 -0.68 12.33
N ASN A 316 -19.98 -1.52 11.33
CA ASN A 316 -19.02 -1.80 10.25
C ASN A 316 -18.85 -0.64 9.25
N ASP A 317 -19.77 0.33 9.26
CA ASP A 317 -19.76 1.49 8.37
C ASP A 317 -19.18 2.75 9.03
N VAL A 318 -18.77 2.65 10.30
CA VAL A 318 -18.14 3.75 11.05
C VAL A 318 -16.79 4.09 10.43
N LYS A 319 -16.54 5.39 10.28
CA LYS A 319 -15.34 5.95 9.67
C LYS A 319 -14.47 6.68 10.67
N LEU A 320 -13.17 6.77 10.39
CA LEU A 320 -12.20 7.46 11.23
C LEU A 320 -12.63 8.89 11.57
N ASN A 321 -13.06 9.67 10.59
CA ASN A 321 -13.50 11.05 10.83
C ASN A 321 -14.69 11.15 11.81
N GLN A 322 -15.64 10.21 11.77
CA GLN A 322 -16.77 10.14 12.69
C GLN A 322 -16.31 9.84 14.11
N VAL A 323 -15.31 8.96 14.25
CA VAL A 323 -14.70 8.63 15.55
C VAL A 323 -13.96 9.83 16.11
N LEU A 324 -13.17 10.53 15.28
CA LEU A 324 -12.46 11.74 15.69
C LEU A 324 -13.42 12.86 16.12
N ASP A 325 -14.61 12.93 15.52
CA ASP A 325 -15.65 13.87 15.96
C ASP A 325 -16.33 13.40 17.25
N PHE A 326 -16.56 12.11 17.41
CA PHE A 326 -17.13 11.52 18.62
C PHE A 326 -16.22 11.71 19.85
N ILE A 327 -14.90 11.55 19.69
CA ILE A 327 -13.89 11.75 20.75
C ILE A 327 -13.89 13.18 21.31
N LYS A 328 -14.32 14.17 20.52
CA LYS A 328 -14.36 15.59 20.94
C LYS A 328 -15.57 15.93 21.80
N LEU A 329 -16.54 15.03 21.91
CA LEU A 329 -17.74 15.22 22.70
C LEU A 329 -17.43 15.12 24.19
N ASP A 330 -18.28 15.71 25.03
CA ASP A 330 -18.08 15.65 26.47
C ASP A 330 -18.52 14.28 27.00
N TRP A 331 -17.64 13.58 27.71
CA TRP A 331 -17.94 12.21 28.14
C TRP A 331 -19.15 12.10 29.07
N TYR A 332 -19.43 13.15 29.86
CA TYR A 332 -20.51 13.16 30.83
C TYR A 332 -21.82 13.59 30.17
N ASP A 333 -21.80 14.68 29.40
CA ASP A 333 -23.02 15.23 28.78
C ASP A 333 -23.45 14.43 27.53
N ASP A 334 -22.51 13.81 26.81
CA ASP A 334 -22.77 13.05 25.58
C ASP A 334 -22.70 11.51 25.78
N ASP A 335 -22.45 11.03 27.00
CA ASP A 335 -22.39 9.60 27.36
C ASP A 335 -21.44 8.80 26.46
N THR A 336 -20.24 9.35 26.17
CA THR A 336 -19.29 8.73 25.24
C THR A 336 -18.49 7.57 25.84
N ASN A 337 -18.47 7.45 27.17
CA ASN A 337 -17.63 6.52 27.91
C ASN A 337 -16.12 6.66 27.61
N ILE A 338 -15.67 7.85 27.19
CA ILE A 338 -14.25 8.19 27.00
C ILE A 338 -13.80 9.03 28.19
N TYR A 339 -13.12 8.40 29.15
CA TYR A 339 -12.75 9.00 30.43
C TYR A 339 -11.29 9.48 30.47
N GLY A 340 -10.50 9.14 29.45
CA GLY A 340 -9.07 9.42 29.38
C GLY A 340 -8.64 10.41 28.29
N GLU A 341 -7.33 10.57 28.17
CA GLU A 341 -6.71 11.32 27.08
C GLU A 341 -6.50 10.39 25.87
N ILE A 342 -6.94 10.81 24.69
CA ILE A 342 -6.73 10.04 23.46
C ILE A 342 -5.43 10.45 22.79
N HIS A 343 -4.54 9.48 22.64
CA HIS A 343 -3.33 9.58 21.82
C HIS A 343 -3.58 8.97 20.44
N LYS A 344 -3.06 9.65 19.42
CA LYS A 344 -3.13 9.22 18.02
C LYS A 344 -1.72 8.88 17.53
N ILE A 345 -1.56 7.68 16.97
CA ILE A 345 -0.33 7.20 16.37
C ILE A 345 -0.62 6.92 14.89
N GLU A 346 0.16 7.50 13.99
CA GLU A 346 -0.06 7.43 12.54
C GLU A 346 1.21 6.94 11.85
N PHE A 347 1.06 5.98 10.94
CA PHE A 347 2.15 5.46 10.12
C PHE A 347 1.61 4.91 8.79
N TYR A 348 2.44 4.96 7.75
CA TYR A 348 2.11 4.41 6.44
C TYR A 348 2.60 2.98 6.32
N VAL A 349 1.81 2.15 5.64
CA VAL A 349 2.09 0.74 5.36
C VAL A 349 1.80 0.44 3.90
N LYS A 350 2.40 -0.61 3.33
CA LYS A 350 2.03 -1.04 1.98
C LYS A 350 0.59 -1.54 1.94
N GLU A 351 -0.09 -1.37 0.80
CA GLU A 351 -1.49 -1.78 0.63
C GLU A 351 -1.70 -3.28 0.95
N SER A 352 -0.77 -4.15 0.57
CA SER A 352 -0.77 -5.59 0.85
C SER A 352 -0.74 -5.87 2.35
N GLU A 353 -0.03 -5.08 3.14
CA GLU A 353 0.04 -5.18 4.59
C GLU A 353 -1.24 -4.65 5.24
N ALA A 354 -1.77 -3.54 4.75
CA ALA A 354 -3.08 -3.03 5.15
C ALA A 354 -4.21 -4.04 4.86
N LYS A 355 -4.18 -4.71 3.71
CA LYS A 355 -5.12 -5.78 3.34
C LYS A 355 -5.07 -6.96 4.33
N LYS A 356 -3.89 -7.33 4.85
CA LYS A 356 -3.77 -8.35 5.90
C LYS A 356 -4.46 -7.92 7.21
N MET A 357 -4.21 -6.68 7.66
CA MET A 357 -4.88 -6.14 8.85
C MET A 357 -6.41 -6.08 8.66
N LEU A 358 -6.86 -5.68 7.47
CA LEU A 358 -8.26 -5.58 7.13
C LEU A 358 -8.96 -6.94 7.23
N ASN A 359 -8.36 -7.96 6.61
CA ASN A 359 -8.88 -9.32 6.66
C ASN A 359 -8.93 -9.84 8.10
N TRP A 360 -7.90 -9.54 8.91
CA TRP A 360 -7.88 -9.90 10.33
C TRP A 360 -9.08 -9.31 11.09
N TRP A 361 -9.35 -8.01 10.88
CA TRP A 361 -10.49 -7.34 11.53
C TRP A 361 -11.84 -7.83 11.01
N GLU A 362 -11.96 -8.12 9.72
CA GLU A 362 -13.19 -8.68 9.14
C GLU A 362 -13.47 -10.08 9.68
N GLU A 363 -12.46 -10.93 9.83
CA GLU A 363 -12.59 -12.23 10.49
C GLU A 363 -12.93 -12.08 11.98
N ARG A 364 -12.34 -11.10 12.67
CA ARG A 364 -12.70 -10.77 14.06
C ARG A 364 -14.17 -10.35 14.18
N TYR A 365 -14.70 -9.57 13.26
CA TYR A 365 -16.10 -9.13 13.36
C TYR A 365 -17.11 -10.24 12.99
N LYS A 366 -16.67 -11.27 12.26
CA LYS A 366 -17.43 -12.52 12.10
C LYS A 366 -17.41 -13.37 13.37
N HIS A 367 -16.29 -13.35 14.09
CA HIS A 367 -16.06 -14.15 15.29
C HIS A 367 -15.57 -13.25 16.42
N LEU A 368 -16.51 -12.65 17.17
CA LEU A 368 -16.18 -11.60 18.13
C LEU A 368 -15.39 -12.09 19.34
N LYS A 369 -15.33 -13.40 19.61
CA LYS A 369 -14.56 -13.99 20.72
C LYS A 369 -14.98 -13.41 22.09
N ILE A 370 -14.19 -13.76 23.09
CA ILE A 370 -14.33 -13.28 24.46
C ILE A 370 -13.39 -12.10 24.66
N TYR A 371 -13.90 -11.06 25.29
CA TYR A 371 -13.14 -9.95 25.83
C TYR A 371 -12.71 -10.22 27.27
N SER A 372 -11.44 -9.98 27.58
CA SER A 372 -10.89 -10.06 28.93
C SER A 372 -10.06 -8.83 29.27
N VAL A 373 -10.28 -8.24 30.44
CA VAL A 373 -9.49 -7.11 30.95
C VAL A 373 -8.07 -7.50 31.38
N PHE A 374 -7.79 -8.81 31.48
CA PHE A 374 -6.46 -9.32 31.75
C PHE A 374 -5.88 -9.93 30.47
N PRO A 375 -4.83 -9.34 29.89
CA PRO A 375 -4.27 -9.80 28.61
C PRO A 375 -3.63 -11.20 28.64
N TRP A 376 -3.46 -11.80 29.82
CA TRP A 376 -2.95 -13.17 29.97
C TRP A 376 -4.06 -14.22 30.15
N THR A 377 -5.32 -13.81 30.34
CA THR A 377 -6.48 -14.73 30.43
C THR A 377 -7.45 -14.61 29.26
N GLY A 378 -7.22 -13.69 28.34
CA GLY A 378 -8.03 -13.51 27.14
C GLY A 378 -7.56 -12.32 26.32
N GLU A 379 -8.41 -11.87 25.40
CA GLU A 379 -8.08 -10.81 24.47
C GLU A 379 -8.76 -9.49 24.86
N GLN A 380 -8.04 -8.38 24.75
CA GLN A 380 -8.52 -7.02 24.99
C GLN A 380 -8.34 -6.12 23.75
N CYS A 381 -8.88 -4.90 23.83
CA CYS A 381 -8.77 -3.87 22.79
C CYS A 381 -7.32 -3.68 22.29
N THR A 382 -6.38 -3.53 23.22
CA THR A 382 -4.96 -3.32 22.92
C THR A 382 -4.30 -4.55 22.29
N THR A 383 -4.61 -5.76 22.77
CA THR A 383 -4.04 -6.98 22.19
C THR A 383 -4.63 -7.24 20.81
N ALA A 384 -5.90 -6.93 20.57
CA ALA A 384 -6.51 -7.03 19.26
C ALA A 384 -5.81 -6.14 18.23
N VAL A 385 -5.66 -4.84 18.54
CA VAL A 385 -4.90 -3.90 17.69
C VAL A 385 -3.46 -4.37 17.46
N LYS A 386 -2.78 -4.79 18.53
CA LYS A 386 -1.40 -5.29 18.44
C LYS A 386 -1.30 -6.53 17.56
N THR A 387 -2.18 -7.51 17.73
CA THR A 387 -2.18 -8.76 16.97
C THR A 387 -2.48 -8.50 15.50
N ALA A 388 -3.47 -7.65 15.18
CA ALA A 388 -3.76 -7.23 13.81
C ALA A 388 -2.51 -6.65 13.12
N ILE A 389 -1.77 -5.81 13.83
CA ILE A 389 -0.51 -5.26 13.33
C ILE A 389 0.55 -6.35 13.19
N GLN A 390 0.79 -7.17 14.22
CA GLN A 390 1.87 -8.16 14.24
C GLN A 390 1.71 -9.30 13.23
N GLU A 391 0.47 -9.68 12.93
CA GLU A 391 0.18 -10.67 11.89
C GLU A 391 0.38 -10.11 10.48
N ALA A 392 0.14 -8.80 10.28
CA ALA A 392 0.47 -8.12 9.03
C ALA A 392 1.98 -7.85 8.90
N PHE A 393 2.62 -7.51 10.02
CA PHE A 393 4.02 -7.11 10.17
C PHE A 393 4.72 -7.94 11.25
N PRO A 394 5.41 -9.03 10.90
CA PRO A 394 6.14 -9.83 11.88
C PRO A 394 7.41 -9.09 12.35
N PHE A 395 7.27 -8.16 13.29
CA PHE A 395 8.39 -7.56 14.01
C PHE A 395 8.52 -8.14 15.42
N ARG A 396 9.77 -8.34 15.84
CA ARG A 396 10.09 -8.79 17.20
C ARG A 396 10.20 -7.57 18.10
N ILE A 397 9.27 -7.43 19.06
CA ILE A 397 9.45 -6.52 20.19
C ILE A 397 10.38 -7.22 21.19
N GLY A 398 11.68 -6.93 21.11
CA GLY A 398 12.64 -7.34 22.13
C GLY A 398 12.57 -6.40 23.34
N LYS A 399 12.67 -6.95 24.55
CA LYS A 399 13.12 -6.15 25.70
C LYS A 399 14.62 -5.92 25.54
N ILE A 400 15.07 -4.67 25.64
CA ILE A 400 16.49 -4.33 25.81
C ILE A 400 16.89 -4.64 27.25
#